data_AF-D0BK64-F1
#
_entry.id   AF-D0BK64-F1
#
_cell.length_a   1.000
_cell.length_b   1.000
_cell.length_c   1.000
_cell.angle_alpha   90.00
_cell.angle_beta   90.00
_cell.angle_gamma   90.00
#
_symmetry.space_group_name_H-M   'P 1'
#
loop_
_entity.id
_entity.type
_entity.pdbx_description
1 polymer ?
#
loop_
_entity_poly.entity_id
_entity_poly.type
_entity_poly.pdbx_seq_one_letter_code
_entity_poly.pdbx_strand_id
1 'polypeptide(L)' 'MILILNKSLKENLIIINGDEYVHCPVCGTITAVYDICDTCQWQNTGETNIDGGPNIMSLAEAKEAYAKGLPIT' A
#
# COMPACT_ATOMS: atom_id res chain seq x y z
N MET A 1 -20.97 27.39 9.51
CA MET A 1 -19.67 26.77 9.82
C MET A 1 -19.50 25.60 8.87
N ILE A 2 -18.67 25.76 7.84
CA ILE A 2 -18.43 24.70 6.84
C ILE A 2 -17.53 23.67 7.51
N LEU A 3 -18.06 22.48 7.81
CA LEU A 3 -17.25 21.34 8.18
C LEU A 3 -16.56 20.86 6.91
N ILE A 4 -15.33 21.31 6.67
CA ILE A 4 -14.42 20.63 5.76
C ILE A 4 -14.13 19.29 6.44
N LEU A 5 -14.84 18.24 6.06
CA LEU A 5 -14.47 16.86 6.39
C LEU A 5 -13.13 16.62 5.70
N ASN A 6 -12.03 16.86 6.41
CA ASN A 6 -10.74 16.31 6.05
C ASN A 6 -10.93 14.79 6.05
N LYS A 7 -11.06 14.22 4.85
CA LYS A 7 -11.15 12.79 4.60
C LYS A 7 -10.07 12.10 5.44
N SER A 8 -10.49 11.39 6.49
CA SER A 8 -9.56 10.85 7.47
C SER A 8 -8.71 9.81 6.76
N LEU A 9 -7.38 9.94 6.83
CA LEU A 9 -6.41 8.99 6.26
C LEU A 9 -6.74 7.53 6.69
N LYS A 10 -7.46 7.36 7.82
CA LYS A 10 -7.92 6.08 8.39
C LYS A 10 -8.90 5.29 7.51
N GLU A 11 -9.43 5.84 6.43
CA GLU A 11 -10.34 5.13 5.52
C GLU A 11 -9.67 3.93 4.82
N ASN A 12 -8.34 3.88 4.73
CA ASN A 12 -7.61 2.80 4.06
C ASN A 12 -7.24 1.62 4.97
N LEU A 13 -7.46 1.75 6.29
CA LEU A 13 -7.08 0.74 7.28
C LEU A 13 -8.20 -0.29 7.44
N ILE A 14 -7.85 -1.57 7.34
CA ILE A 14 -8.74 -2.71 7.53
C ILE A 14 -8.31 -3.42 8.82
N ILE A 15 -9.25 -3.67 9.72
CA ILE A 15 -8.98 -4.40 10.97
C ILE A 15 -9.49 -5.83 10.86
N ILE A 16 -8.60 -6.82 10.98
CA ILE A 16 -8.95 -8.25 10.97
C ILE A 16 -8.39 -8.88 12.25
N ASN A 17 -9.25 -9.41 13.10
CA ASN A 17 -8.87 -10.03 14.38
C ASN A 17 -8.05 -9.13 15.34
N GLY A 18 -8.13 -7.81 15.18
CA GLY A 18 -7.38 -6.84 15.97
C GLY A 18 -6.07 -6.39 15.34
N ASP A 19 -5.68 -6.99 14.21
CA ASP A 19 -4.50 -6.61 13.44
C ASP A 19 -4.86 -5.66 12.29
N GLU A 20 -3.89 -4.84 11.89
CA GLU A 20 -4.03 -3.78 10.90
C GLU A 20 -3.56 -4.21 9.50
N TYR A 21 -4.39 -3.95 8.51
CA TYR A 21 -4.16 -4.28 7.10
C TYR A 21 -4.50 -3.09 6.20
N VAL A 22 -3.99 -3.13 4.98
CA VAL A 22 -4.36 -2.19 3.91
C VAL A 22 -4.48 -2.93 2.58
N HIS A 23 -5.11 -2.30 1.60
CA HIS A 23 -4.93 -2.73 0.21
C HIS A 23 -3.53 -2.33 -0.26
N CYS A 24 -2.77 -3.31 -0.75
CA CYS A 24 -1.48 -3.07 -1.40
C CYS A 24 -1.67 -2.04 -2.51
N PRO A 25 -0.90 -0.94 -2.52
CA PRO A 25 -1.12 0.16 -3.47
C PRO A 25 -0.75 -0.23 -4.91
N VAL A 26 -0.05 -1.37 -5.11
CA VAL A 26 0.35 -1.88 -6.42
C VAL A 26 -0.70 -2.81 -7.01
N CYS A 27 -1.08 -3.86 -6.29
CA CYS A 27 -1.92 -4.94 -6.82
C CYS A 27 -3.31 -5.06 -6.15
N GLY A 28 -3.59 -4.27 -5.11
CA GLY A 28 -4.87 -4.30 -4.38
C GLY A 28 -5.06 -5.48 -3.42
N THR A 29 -4.13 -6.43 -3.35
CA THR A 29 -4.18 -7.53 -2.38
C THR A 29 -4.16 -6.97 -0.96
N ILE A 30 -4.92 -7.57 -0.04
CA ILE A 30 -4.88 -7.21 1.38
C ILE A 30 -3.52 -7.64 1.95
N THR A 31 -2.78 -6.69 2.51
CA THR A 31 -1.45 -6.90 3.10
C THR A 31 -1.43 -6.30 4.50
N ALA A 32 -0.68 -6.91 5.41
CA ALA A 32 -0.47 -6.33 6.74
C ALA A 32 0.20 -4.95 6.63
N VAL A 33 -0.06 -4.07 7.58
CA VAL A 33 0.65 -2.79 7.66
C VAL A 33 2.15 -3.02 7.86
N TYR A 34 2.98 -2.22 7.18
CA TYR A 34 4.45 -2.30 7.26
C TYR A 34 5.08 -3.62 6.79
N ASP A 35 4.34 -4.42 6.01
CA ASP A 35 4.78 -5.74 5.51
C ASP A 35 4.98 -5.76 3.99
N ILE A 36 5.59 -6.84 3.49
CA ILE A 36 5.79 -7.11 2.06
C ILE A 36 4.55 -7.82 1.51
N CYS A 37 4.01 -7.30 0.41
CA CYS A 37 2.85 -7.92 -0.22
C CYS A 37 3.23 -9.27 -0.87
N ASP A 38 2.67 -10.37 -0.38
CA ASP A 38 2.94 -11.72 -0.90
C ASP A 38 2.67 -11.88 -2.41
N THR A 39 1.75 -11.10 -2.97
CA THR A 39 1.38 -11.17 -4.40
C THR A 39 2.39 -10.49 -5.31
N CYS A 40 2.83 -9.28 -4.95
CA CYS A 40 3.61 -8.41 -5.86
C CYS A 40 4.98 -8.03 -5.32
N GLN A 41 5.31 -8.43 -4.10
CA GLN A 41 6.59 -8.21 -3.41
C GLN A 41 6.93 -6.74 -3.13
N TRP A 42 6.03 -5.80 -3.43
CA TRP A 42 6.15 -4.42 -3.00
C TRP A 42 5.89 -4.30 -1.49
N GLN A 43 6.76 -3.56 -0.79
CA GLN A 43 6.56 -3.29 0.64
C GLN A 43 5.57 -2.14 0.84
N ASN A 44 4.52 -2.42 1.59
CA ASN A 44 3.60 -1.41 2.09
C ASN A 44 4.27 -0.65 3.26
N THR A 45 4.18 0.67 3.25
CA THR A 45 4.76 1.52 4.31
C THR A 45 3.69 2.11 5.25
N GLY A 46 2.52 1.47 5.34
CA GLY A 46 1.40 1.87 6.19
C GLY A 46 0.32 2.68 5.45
N GLU A 47 -0.53 3.36 6.21
CA GLU A 47 -1.75 4.04 5.74
C GLU A 47 -1.55 4.98 4.54
N THR A 48 -0.43 5.71 4.52
CA THR A 48 -0.13 6.71 3.47
C THR A 48 0.59 6.11 2.26
N ASN A 49 1.26 4.96 2.40
CA ASN A 49 2.13 4.35 1.38
C ASN A 49 3.04 5.36 0.66
N ILE A 50 4.24 5.58 1.21
CA ILE A 50 5.24 6.51 0.67
C ILE A 50 6.31 5.75 -0.12
N ASP A 51 6.88 6.42 -1.12
CA ASP A 51 8.05 5.92 -1.83
C ASP A 51 9.28 5.89 -0.91
N GLY A 52 10.11 4.85 -1.06
CA GLY A 52 11.36 4.66 -0.30
C GLY A 52 11.31 3.52 0.70
N GLY A 53 12.24 3.54 1.67
CA GLY A 53 12.51 2.39 2.54
C GLY A 53 13.26 1.27 1.80
N PRO A 54 12.93 -0.01 2.04
CA PRO A 54 13.48 -1.14 1.29
C PRO A 54 13.04 -1.26 -0.17
N ASN A 55 12.03 -0.51 -0.61
CA ASN A 55 11.59 -0.52 -2.01
C ASN A 55 12.67 0.09 -2.92
N ILE A 56 13.10 -0.64 -3.97
CA ILE A 56 14.17 -0.20 -4.88
C ILE A 56 13.65 0.71 -6.01
N MET A 57 12.38 0.55 -6.39
CA MET A 57 11.70 1.41 -7.36
C MET A 57 10.66 2.31 -6.68
N SER A 58 10.09 3.26 -7.41
CA SER A 58 8.94 4.08 -6.96
C SER A 58 7.61 3.32 -7.09
N LEU A 59 6.57 3.78 -6.40
CA LEU A 59 5.22 3.19 -6.50
C LEU A 59 4.70 3.23 -7.95
N ALA A 60 5.04 4.26 -8.72
CA ALA A 60 4.67 4.37 -10.12
C ALA A 60 5.34 3.27 -10.97
N GLU A 61 6.64 3.07 -10.78
CA GLU A 61 7.41 2.02 -11.45
C GLU A 61 6.93 0.63 -11.05
N ALA A 62 6.61 0.39 -9.77
CA ALA A 62 6.07 -0.88 -9.31
C ALA A 62 4.70 -1.20 -9.93
N LYS A 63 3.82 -0.20 -10.05
CA LYS A 63 2.53 -0.35 -10.75
C LYS A 63 2.73 -0.70 -12.22
N GLU A 64 3.69 -0.05 -12.88
CA GLU A 64 4.02 -0.33 -14.28
C GLU A 64 4.63 -1.73 -14.47
N ALA A 65 5.56 -2.12 -13.60
CA ALA A 65 6.15 -3.46 -13.60
C ALA A 65 5.09 -4.54 -13.38
N TYR A 66 4.20 -4.37 -12.40
CA TYR A 66 3.08 -5.28 -12.15
C TYR A 66 2.16 -5.43 -13.36
N ALA A 67 1.76 -4.30 -13.98
CA ALA A 67 0.90 -4.31 -15.16
C ALA A 67 1.54 -5.02 -16.36
N LYS A 68 2.88 -5.04 -16.45
CA LYS A 68 3.65 -5.73 -17.48
C LYS A 68 4.04 -7.17 -17.11
N GLY A 69 3.71 -7.63 -15.90
CA GLY A 69 4.16 -8.93 -15.38
C GLY A 69 5.68 -9.01 -15.17
N LEU A 70 6.33 -7.87 -14.94
CA LEU A 70 7.76 -7.79 -14.66
C LEU A 70 8.02 -7.90 -13.14
N PRO A 71 9.22 -8.35 -12.74
CA PRO A 71 9.61 -8.36 -11.34
C PRO A 71 9.57 -6.96 -10.71
N ILE A 72 9.04 -6.88 -9.50
CA ILE A 72 9.18 -5.71 -8.62
C ILE A 72 10.33 -6.04 -7.67
N THR A 73 11.52 -5.58 -8.04
CA THR A 73 12.76 -5.72 -7.25
C THR A 73 13.28 -4.35 -6.90
#